data_AF-A0A936VJX1-F1
#
_entry.id   AF-A0A936VJX1-F1
#
_cell.length_a   1.000
_cell.length_b   1.000
_cell.length_c   1.000
_cell.angle_alpha   90.00
_cell.angle_beta   90.00
_cell.angle_gamma   90.00
#
_symmetry.space_group_name_H-M   'P 1'
#
loop_
_entity.id
_entity.type
_entity.pdbx_description
1 polymer ?
#
loop_
_entity_poly.entity_id
_entity_poly.type
_entity_poly.pdbx_seq_one_letter_code
_entity_poly.pdbx_strand_id
1 'polypeptide(L)'
;MPEQNPPRFEQLLDWLEGRLPDDQARAVADQVAQAGQAASADLAWLQRFRELSATLVIEQPPPETRALLVERFRAYAQSRRPASLLQRLIATLTFDSGLQPNTLGVRSAGTPEPQRQLIYSTDIADVALNIQPRRYGQLLDLTCQIFAKEALEPEQFVPQLVRGQLAVASASIDDLGEFVFEGIAAGEYELHLRSDALDIVIASVELRV
;
A
#
# COMPACT_ATOMS: atom_id res chain seq x y z
N MET A 1 -16.88 43.95 6.86
CA MET A 1 -17.61 42.68 6.69
C MET A 1 -16.60 41.57 6.94
N PRO A 2 -16.77 40.72 7.97
CA PRO A 2 -15.81 39.64 8.19
C PRO A 2 -15.93 38.63 7.04
N GLU A 3 -14.82 38.34 6.36
CA GLU A 3 -14.75 37.21 5.43
C GLU A 3 -15.03 35.93 6.22
N GLN A 4 -16.20 35.33 5.98
CA GLN A 4 -16.49 34.01 6.51
C GLN A 4 -15.73 33.00 5.66
N ASN A 5 -14.91 32.17 6.33
CA ASN A 5 -14.14 31.13 5.66
C ASN A 5 -15.09 30.13 4.98
N PRO A 6 -14.80 29.71 3.73
CA PRO A 6 -15.62 28.71 3.06
C PRO A 6 -15.61 27.37 3.83
N PRO A 7 -16.69 26.56 3.72
CA PRO A 7 -16.75 25.26 4.36
C PRO A 7 -15.69 24.34 3.75
N ARG A 8 -15.06 23.49 4.58
CA ARG A 8 -14.09 22.51 4.07
C ARG A 8 -14.81 21.40 3.31
N PHE A 9 -14.08 20.72 2.43
CA PHE A 9 -14.59 19.62 1.63
C PHE A 9 -15.24 18.50 2.47
N GLU A 10 -14.61 18.11 3.59
CA GLU A 10 -15.13 17.07 4.48
C GLU A 10 -16.46 17.49 5.13
N GLN A 11 -16.57 18.77 5.49
CA GLN A 11 -17.79 19.33 6.09
C GLN A 11 -18.94 19.39 5.06
N LEU A 12 -18.63 19.69 3.80
CA LEU A 12 -19.61 19.62 2.71
C LEU A 12 -20.09 18.18 2.50
N LEU A 13 -19.18 17.20 2.53
CA LEU A 13 -19.54 15.79 2.40
C LEU A 13 -20.42 15.31 3.56
N ASP A 14 -20.01 15.56 4.81
CA ASP A 14 -20.78 15.16 6.00
C ASP A 14 -22.16 15.84 6.04
N TRP A 15 -22.25 17.10 5.60
CA TRP A 15 -23.52 17.81 5.47
C TRP A 15 -24.43 17.17 4.42
N LEU A 16 -23.89 16.85 3.23
CA LEU A 16 -24.64 16.21 2.14
C LEU A 16 -25.09 14.79 2.52
N GLU A 17 -24.29 14.08 3.33
CA GLU A 17 -24.62 12.74 3.86
C GLU A 17 -25.58 12.78 5.05
N GLY A 18 -25.92 13.96 5.58
CA GLY A 18 -26.79 14.11 6.75
C GLY A 18 -26.16 13.61 8.05
N ARG A 19 -24.83 13.63 8.13
CA ARG A 19 -24.05 13.13 9.28
C ARG A 19 -23.70 14.22 10.29
N LEU A 20 -23.92 15.48 9.93
CA LEU A 20 -23.72 16.61 10.84
C LEU A 20 -24.90 16.80 11.79
N PRO A 21 -24.66 17.17 13.06
CA PRO A 21 -25.68 17.68 13.97
C PRO A 21 -26.40 18.92 13.41
N ASP A 22 -27.66 19.12 13.79
CA ASP A 22 -28.55 20.16 13.23
C ASP A 22 -27.99 21.59 13.29
N ASP A 23 -27.27 21.92 14.35
CA ASP A 23 -26.61 23.23 14.54
C ASP A 23 -25.44 23.42 13.57
N GLN A 24 -24.63 22.39 13.35
CA GLN A 24 -23.52 22.39 12.41
C GLN A 24 -24.00 22.35 10.95
N ALA A 25 -25.06 21.59 10.67
CA ALA A 25 -25.66 21.52 9.35
C ALA A 25 -26.23 22.87 8.90
N ARG A 26 -26.85 23.63 9.82
CA ARG A 26 -27.31 25.01 9.56
C ARG A 26 -26.14 25.95 9.29
N ALA A 27 -25.08 25.86 10.08
CA ALA A 27 -23.88 26.68 9.88
C ALA A 27 -23.22 26.41 8.51
N VAL A 28 -23.11 25.15 8.10
CA VAL A 28 -22.58 24.80 6.77
C VAL A 28 -23.52 25.27 5.64
N ALA A 29 -24.84 25.16 5.81
CA ALA A 29 -25.81 25.67 4.84
C ALA A 29 -25.69 27.19 4.63
N ASP A 30 -25.54 27.95 5.72
CA ASP A 30 -25.35 29.40 5.67
C ASP A 30 -24.02 29.78 5.01
N GLN A 31 -22.95 29.03 5.30
CA GLN A 31 -21.65 29.21 4.66
C GLN A 31 -21.70 28.91 3.15
N VAL A 32 -22.36 27.83 2.74
CA VAL A 32 -22.57 27.48 1.32
C VAL A 32 -23.38 28.56 0.60
N ALA A 33 -24.45 29.08 1.23
CA ALA A 33 -25.28 30.13 0.64
C ALA A 33 -24.51 31.45 0.42
N GLN A 34 -23.45 31.68 1.19
CA GLN A 34 -22.59 32.86 1.12
C GLN A 34 -21.27 32.61 0.39
N ALA A 35 -20.99 31.37 -0.02
CA ALA A 35 -19.67 30.99 -0.52
C ALA A 35 -19.41 31.45 -1.96
N GLY A 36 -18.12 31.70 -2.23
CA GLY A 36 -17.62 32.04 -3.56
C GLY A 36 -17.56 30.86 -4.53
N GLN A 37 -17.07 31.13 -5.73
CA GLN A 37 -17.09 30.21 -6.88
C GLN A 37 -16.43 28.84 -6.64
N ALA A 38 -15.44 28.76 -5.74
CA ALA A 38 -14.72 27.53 -5.41
C ALA A 38 -15.58 26.52 -4.62
N ALA A 39 -16.26 26.95 -3.55
CA ALA A 39 -17.12 26.05 -2.76
C ALA A 39 -18.33 25.55 -3.57
N SER A 40 -18.82 26.37 -4.50
CA SER A 40 -19.85 25.97 -5.46
C SER A 40 -19.38 24.88 -6.43
N ALA A 41 -18.09 24.89 -6.81
CA ALA A 41 -17.50 23.87 -7.67
C ALA A 41 -17.35 22.53 -6.94
N ASP A 42 -16.88 22.55 -5.69
CA ASP A 42 -16.74 21.36 -4.84
C ASP A 42 -18.10 20.71 -4.56
N LEU A 43 -19.12 21.52 -4.24
CA LEU A 43 -20.49 21.04 -4.04
C LEU A 43 -21.07 20.42 -5.32
N ALA A 44 -20.87 21.06 -6.48
CA ALA A 44 -21.32 20.54 -7.76
C ALA A 44 -20.62 19.22 -8.13
N TRP A 45 -19.33 19.08 -7.80
CA TRP A 45 -18.61 17.83 -7.98
C TRP A 45 -19.16 16.72 -7.09
N LEU A 46 -19.38 16.98 -5.80
CA LEU A 46 -19.94 16.02 -4.84
C LEU A 46 -21.33 15.52 -5.27
N GLN A 47 -22.19 16.42 -5.74
CA GLN A 47 -23.52 16.07 -6.24
C GLN A 47 -23.44 15.15 -7.46
N ARG A 48 -22.60 15.50 -8.45
CA ARG A 48 -22.37 14.67 -9.65
C ARG A 48 -21.78 13.30 -9.31
N PHE A 49 -20.82 13.26 -8.39
CA PHE A 49 -20.21 12.00 -7.96
C PHE A 49 -21.24 11.07 -7.30
N ARG A 50 -22.16 11.61 -6.50
CA ARG A 50 -23.24 10.82 -5.89
C ARG A 50 -24.26 10.34 -6.91
N GLU A 51 -24.63 11.17 -7.88
CA GLU A 51 -25.50 10.75 -8.98
C GLU A 51 -24.89 9.59 -9.77
N LEU A 52 -23.60 9.71 -10.14
CA LEU A 52 -22.87 8.64 -10.83
C LEU A 52 -22.77 7.37 -9.98
N SER A 53 -22.42 7.52 -8.70
CA SER A 53 -22.28 6.40 -7.76
C SER A 53 -23.61 5.69 -7.50
N ALA A 54 -24.73 6.42 -7.46
CA ALA A 54 -26.07 5.85 -7.30
C ALA A 54 -26.51 5.01 -8.50
N THR A 55 -25.94 5.26 -9.69
CA THR A 55 -26.19 4.47 -10.91
C THR A 55 -25.29 3.25 -11.06
N LEU A 56 -24.20 3.18 -10.27
CA LEU A 56 -23.30 2.03 -10.24
C LEU A 56 -23.93 0.92 -9.38
N VAL A 57 -24.59 -0.03 -10.05
CA VAL A 57 -24.98 -1.29 -9.42
C VAL A 57 -23.74 -2.16 -9.28
N ILE A 58 -23.13 -2.14 -8.10
CA ILE A 58 -22.20 -3.21 -7.70
C ILE A 58 -23.09 -4.38 -7.29
N GLU A 59 -23.29 -5.33 -8.20
CA GLU A 59 -24.02 -6.56 -7.89
C GLU A 59 -23.37 -7.22 -6.67
N GLN A 60 -24.18 -7.48 -5.65
CA GLN A 60 -23.71 -8.31 -4.56
C GLN A 60 -23.52 -9.72 -5.09
N PRO A 61 -22.33 -10.31 -4.94
CA PRO A 61 -22.08 -11.66 -5.44
C PRO A 61 -23.06 -12.63 -4.75
N PRO A 62 -23.49 -13.70 -5.45
CA PRO A 62 -24.34 -14.71 -4.86
C PRO A 62 -23.80 -15.21 -3.52
N PRO A 63 -24.66 -15.51 -2.52
CA PRO A 63 -24.22 -15.92 -1.19
C PRO A 63 -23.24 -17.09 -1.20
N GLU A 64 -23.42 -18.03 -2.14
CA GLU A 64 -22.51 -19.16 -2.36
C GLU A 64 -21.10 -18.72 -2.78
N THR A 65 -20.98 -17.70 -3.63
CA THR A 65 -19.69 -17.14 -4.06
C THR A 65 -18.98 -16.49 -2.87
N ARG A 66 -19.72 -15.73 -2.05
CA ARG A 66 -19.16 -15.15 -0.82
C ARG A 66 -18.70 -16.24 0.15
N ALA A 67 -19.51 -17.26 0.38
CA ALA A 67 -19.17 -18.37 1.26
C ALA A 67 -17.94 -19.15 0.76
N LEU A 68 -17.88 -19.42 -0.55
CA LEU A 68 -16.74 -20.07 -1.19
C LEU A 68 -15.46 -19.26 -1.03
N LEU A 69 -15.53 -17.94 -1.26
CA LEU A 69 -14.38 -17.05 -1.09
C LEU A 69 -13.93 -17.00 0.37
N VAL A 70 -14.85 -16.83 1.31
CA VAL A 70 -14.55 -16.84 2.75
C VAL A 70 -13.86 -18.14 3.15
N GLU A 71 -14.36 -19.29 2.68
CA GLU A 71 -13.76 -20.58 3.01
C GLU A 71 -12.39 -20.76 2.37
N ARG A 72 -12.23 -20.34 1.11
CA ARG A 72 -10.94 -20.36 0.42
C ARG A 72 -9.91 -19.48 1.12
N PHE A 73 -10.28 -18.27 1.54
CA PHE A 73 -9.41 -17.37 2.28
C PHE A 73 -9.11 -17.88 3.69
N ARG A 74 -10.08 -18.53 4.36
CA ARG A 74 -9.87 -19.16 5.66
C ARG A 74 -8.88 -20.31 5.56
N ALA A 75 -9.03 -21.20 4.57
CA ALA A 75 -8.11 -22.30 4.31
C ALA A 75 -6.71 -21.78 3.95
N TYR A 76 -6.62 -20.74 3.12
CA TYR A 76 -5.38 -20.05 2.80
C TYR A 76 -4.70 -19.45 4.04
N ALA A 77 -5.47 -18.79 4.91
CA ALA A 77 -4.95 -18.23 6.15
C ALA A 77 -4.47 -19.34 7.10
N GLN A 78 -5.19 -20.46 7.20
CA GLN A 78 -4.84 -21.59 8.07
C GLN A 78 -3.60 -22.35 7.59
N SER A 79 -3.47 -22.61 6.28
CA SER A 79 -2.30 -23.29 5.72
C SER A 79 -1.02 -22.47 5.85
N ARG A 80 -1.17 -21.16 6.02
CA ARG A 80 -0.06 -20.22 6.19
C ARG A 80 0.24 -19.93 7.65
N ARG A 81 -0.68 -20.13 8.60
CA ARG A 81 -0.47 -19.78 10.02
C ARG A 81 0.80 -20.46 10.57
N PRO A 82 1.77 -19.69 11.11
CA PRO A 82 2.88 -20.30 11.81
C PRO A 82 2.36 -20.98 13.09
N ALA A 83 3.09 -21.97 13.60
CA ALA A 83 2.71 -22.75 14.78
C ALA A 83 2.73 -21.95 16.11
N SER A 84 2.82 -20.61 16.07
CA SER A 84 2.98 -19.74 17.23
C SER A 84 1.97 -18.58 17.25
N LEU A 85 1.87 -17.91 18.39
CA LEU A 85 1.01 -16.74 18.67
C LEU A 85 1.42 -15.45 17.93
N LEU A 86 2.33 -15.52 16.96
CA LEU A 86 2.85 -14.37 16.23
C LEU A 86 1.74 -13.63 15.48
N GLN A 87 1.68 -12.31 15.64
CA GLN A 87 0.81 -11.47 14.83
C GLN A 87 1.42 -11.37 13.43
N ARG A 88 0.66 -11.79 12.40
CA ARG A 88 1.08 -11.67 11.01
C ARG A 88 0.44 -10.45 10.35
N LEU A 89 1.27 -9.62 9.75
CA LEU A 89 0.86 -8.48 8.93
C LEU A 89 1.19 -8.75 7.47
N ILE A 90 0.25 -8.48 6.57
CA ILE A 90 0.45 -8.62 5.12
C ILE A 90 0.74 -7.22 4.58
N ALA A 91 1.92 -7.04 4.01
CA ALA A 91 2.30 -5.77 3.39
C ALA A 91 1.76 -5.69 1.96
N THR A 92 1.13 -4.58 1.62
CA THR A 92 0.52 -4.34 0.31
C THR A 92 1.40 -3.43 -0.54
N LEU A 93 1.53 -3.72 -1.84
CA LEU A 93 2.27 -2.86 -2.77
C LEU A 93 1.60 -1.49 -2.89
N THR A 94 2.32 -0.42 -2.56
CA THR A 94 1.85 0.97 -2.65
C THR A 94 2.55 1.75 -3.76
N PHE A 95 3.73 1.31 -4.21
CA PHE A 95 4.48 1.95 -5.29
C PHE A 95 5.27 0.94 -6.14
N ASP A 96 5.32 1.15 -7.46
CA ASP A 96 6.15 0.42 -8.42
C ASP A 96 6.68 1.36 -9.50
N SER A 97 8.01 1.56 -9.56
CA SER A 97 8.63 2.44 -10.55
C SER A 97 8.51 1.92 -11.99
N GLY A 98 8.33 0.61 -12.18
CA GLY A 98 8.19 0.00 -13.50
C GLY A 98 6.85 0.29 -14.19
N LEU A 99 5.85 0.80 -13.45
CA LEU A 99 4.55 1.20 -13.99
C LEU A 99 4.49 2.68 -14.35
N GLN A 100 5.50 3.48 -14.00
CA GLN A 100 5.53 4.88 -14.35
C GLN A 100 6.06 5.07 -15.78
N PRO A 101 5.36 5.83 -16.64
CA PRO A 101 5.91 6.16 -17.95
C PRO A 101 7.20 6.96 -17.73
N ASN A 102 8.33 6.43 -18.20
CA ASN A 102 9.60 7.15 -18.22
C ASN A 102 9.37 8.52 -18.86
N THR A 103 9.33 9.57 -18.06
CA THR A 103 9.35 10.95 -18.54
C THR A 103 10.71 11.16 -19.20
N LEU A 104 10.73 10.99 -20.53
CA LEU A 104 11.84 11.37 -21.39
C LEU A 104 12.19 12.83 -21.12
N GLY A 105 13.24 13.09 -20.34
CA GLY A 105 13.69 14.45 -20.11
C GLY A 105 14.46 14.74 -18.83
N VAL A 106 15.35 13.86 -18.33
CA VAL A 106 16.32 14.27 -17.31
C VAL A 106 17.69 13.67 -17.61
N ARG A 107 18.56 14.51 -18.20
CA ARG A 107 20.03 14.50 -18.20
C ARG A 107 20.71 13.14 -17.98
N SER A 108 20.97 12.41 -19.06
CA SER A 108 21.85 11.22 -19.05
C SER A 108 23.33 11.62 -18.93
N ALA A 109 23.90 11.39 -17.76
CA ALA A 109 25.33 11.10 -17.62
C ALA A 109 25.43 9.74 -16.93
N GLY A 110 25.57 8.69 -17.76
CA GLY A 110 25.43 7.29 -17.36
C GLY A 110 24.06 6.75 -17.76
N THR A 111 24.04 5.67 -18.53
CA THR A 111 22.84 4.85 -18.75
C THR A 111 22.35 4.45 -17.36
N PRO A 112 21.14 4.85 -16.92
CA PRO A 112 20.57 4.28 -15.71
C PRO A 112 20.43 2.78 -15.97
N GLU A 113 21.14 1.94 -15.22
CA GLU A 113 20.79 0.53 -15.20
C GLU A 113 19.32 0.44 -14.77
N PRO A 114 18.49 -0.38 -15.44
CA PRO A 114 17.07 -0.47 -15.13
C PRO A 114 16.91 -0.98 -13.69
N GLN A 115 16.64 -0.05 -12.78
CA GLN A 115 16.38 -0.33 -11.38
C GLN A 115 14.87 -0.23 -11.16
N ARG A 116 14.25 -1.34 -10.74
CA ARG A 116 12.84 -1.36 -10.36
C ARG A 116 12.75 -1.20 -8.86
N GLN A 117 12.04 -0.17 -8.42
CA GLN A 117 11.77 0.09 -7.02
C GLN A 117 10.31 -0.26 -6.71
N LEU A 118 10.12 -1.03 -5.64
CA LEU A 118 8.82 -1.40 -5.10
C LEU A 118 8.74 -0.91 -3.66
N ILE A 119 7.59 -0.39 -3.25
CA ILE A 119 7.32 -0.05 -1.84
C ILE A 119 6.09 -0.82 -1.39
N TYR A 120 6.23 -1.52 -0.27
CA TYR A 120 5.15 -2.24 0.39
C TYR A 120 4.87 -1.61 1.74
N SER A 121 3.59 -1.50 2.09
CA SER A 121 3.17 -0.83 3.33
C SER A 121 2.33 -1.75 4.20
N THR A 122 2.52 -1.60 5.50
CA THR A 122 1.63 -2.05 6.57
C THR A 122 1.29 -0.85 7.47
N ASP A 123 0.44 -1.08 8.47
CA ASP A 123 0.11 -0.07 9.48
C ASP A 123 1.34 0.37 10.29
N ILE A 124 2.32 -0.53 10.48
CA ILE A 124 3.45 -0.29 11.40
C ILE A 124 4.80 -0.03 10.72
N ALA A 125 4.92 -0.34 9.42
CA ALA A 125 6.17 -0.23 8.67
C ALA A 125 5.94 -0.12 7.16
N ASP A 126 6.86 0.55 6.48
CA ASP A 126 7.05 0.46 5.04
C ASP A 126 8.31 -0.36 4.73
N VAL A 127 8.29 -1.11 3.63
CA VAL A 127 9.40 -1.92 3.16
C VAL A 127 9.68 -1.54 1.72
N ALA A 128 10.84 -0.93 1.48
CA ALA A 128 11.32 -0.59 0.14
C ALA A 128 12.21 -1.70 -0.41
N LEU A 129 11.98 -2.09 -1.66
CA LEU A 129 12.73 -3.10 -2.40
C LEU A 129 13.30 -2.46 -3.66
N ASN A 130 14.59 -2.60 -3.88
CA ASN A 130 15.31 -2.16 -5.06
C ASN A 130 15.88 -3.38 -5.79
N ILE A 131 15.40 -3.62 -7.00
CA ILE A 131 15.82 -4.76 -7.83
C ILE A 131 16.83 -4.26 -8.85
N GLN A 132 18.04 -4.82 -8.83
CA GLN A 132 19.10 -4.49 -9.77
C GLN A 132 19.61 -5.75 -10.49
N PRO A 133 19.70 -5.76 -11.83
CA PRO A 133 20.35 -6.85 -12.55
C PRO A 133 21.86 -6.85 -12.31
N ARG A 134 22.44 -8.03 -12.10
CA ARG A 134 23.90 -8.17 -12.15
C ARG A 134 24.38 -8.01 -13.59
N ARG A 135 25.55 -7.39 -13.76
CA ARG A 135 26.18 -7.15 -15.09
C ARG A 135 26.36 -8.41 -15.94
N TYR A 136 26.49 -9.58 -15.30
CA TYR A 136 26.66 -10.86 -15.98
C TYR A 136 25.73 -11.92 -15.37
N GLY A 137 24.96 -12.58 -16.23
CA GLY A 137 24.00 -13.62 -15.85
C GLY A 137 22.55 -13.13 -15.77
N GLN A 138 21.65 -14.01 -15.33
CA GLN A 138 20.22 -13.72 -15.13
C GLN A 138 19.88 -13.56 -13.64
N LEU A 139 20.87 -13.16 -12.84
CA LEU A 139 20.74 -13.00 -11.40
C LEU A 139 20.53 -11.53 -11.06
N LEU A 140 19.79 -11.31 -9.97
CA LEU A 140 19.36 -10.02 -9.47
C LEU A 140 19.91 -9.82 -8.07
N ASP A 141 20.31 -8.61 -7.76
CA ASP A 141 20.54 -8.15 -6.40
C ASP A 141 19.30 -7.40 -5.94
N LEU A 142 18.88 -7.72 -4.71
CA LEU A 142 17.72 -7.13 -4.07
C LEU A 142 18.19 -6.41 -2.80
N THR A 143 18.24 -5.08 -2.87
CA THR A 143 18.50 -4.22 -1.71
C THR A 143 17.17 -3.83 -1.09
N CYS A 144 17.01 -4.10 0.19
CA CYS A 144 15.78 -3.85 0.91
C CYS A 144 16.02 -2.89 2.08
N GLN A 145 15.01 -2.11 2.44
CA GLN A 145 15.04 -1.28 3.64
C GLN A 145 13.68 -1.27 4.35
N ILE A 146 13.69 -1.41 5.68
CA ILE A 146 12.51 -1.28 6.53
C ILE A 146 12.48 0.11 7.15
N PHE A 147 11.38 0.82 6.93
CA PHE A 147 11.07 2.08 7.60
C PHE A 147 9.97 1.84 8.64
N ALA A 148 10.35 1.79 9.91
CA ALA A 148 9.41 1.69 11.02
C ALA A 148 8.57 2.99 11.16
N LYS A 149 7.26 2.84 11.36
CA LYS A 149 6.33 3.96 11.64
C LYS A 149 6.10 4.17 13.14
N GLU A 150 6.34 3.15 13.95
CA GLU A 150 6.22 3.15 15.42
C GLU A 150 7.54 2.73 16.09
N ALA A 151 7.53 2.42 17.40
CA ALA A 151 8.68 1.93 18.18
C ALA A 151 9.08 0.48 17.82
N LEU A 152 9.11 0.17 16.53
CA LEU A 152 9.56 -1.09 15.99
C LEU A 152 11.08 -1.03 15.79
N GLU A 153 11.81 -2.04 16.26
CA GLU A 153 13.26 -2.17 16.07
C GLU A 153 13.53 -3.08 14.86
N PRO A 154 13.98 -2.55 13.70
CA PRO A 154 14.14 -3.34 12.48
C PRO A 154 15.13 -4.51 12.62
N GLU A 155 16.18 -4.32 13.41
CA GLU A 155 17.22 -5.30 13.72
C GLU A 155 16.71 -6.58 14.39
N GLN A 156 15.50 -6.57 14.97
CA GLN A 156 14.88 -7.76 15.55
C GLN A 156 14.32 -8.72 14.49
N PHE A 157 14.16 -8.27 13.25
CA PHE A 157 13.64 -9.11 12.18
C PHE A 157 14.75 -9.94 11.52
N VAL A 158 14.38 -11.13 11.09
CA VAL A 158 15.18 -12.00 10.23
C VAL A 158 14.51 -12.06 8.86
N PRO A 159 15.03 -11.33 7.87
CA PRO A 159 14.57 -11.45 6.49
C PRO A 159 14.79 -12.84 5.91
N GLN A 160 13.75 -13.36 5.26
CA GLN A 160 13.80 -14.60 4.50
C GLN A 160 13.09 -14.42 3.17
N LEU A 161 13.79 -14.73 2.09
CA LEU A 161 13.21 -14.85 0.76
C LEU A 161 12.78 -16.30 0.54
N VAL A 162 11.50 -16.50 0.24
CA VAL A 162 10.87 -17.82 0.13
C VAL A 162 10.35 -18.02 -1.29
N ARG A 163 10.57 -19.22 -1.85
CA ARG A 163 9.96 -19.65 -3.11
C ARG A 163 9.15 -20.92 -2.85
N GLY A 164 7.82 -20.81 -2.93
CA GLY A 164 6.92 -21.88 -2.55
C GLY A 164 7.01 -22.18 -1.04
N GLN A 165 7.60 -23.32 -0.67
CA GLN A 165 7.79 -23.73 0.72
C GLN A 165 9.27 -23.67 1.17
N LEU A 166 10.17 -23.27 0.28
CA LEU A 166 11.61 -23.28 0.54
C LEU A 166 12.11 -21.86 0.78
N ALA A 167 12.73 -21.62 1.93
CA ALA A 167 13.55 -20.44 2.15
C ALA A 167 14.81 -20.56 1.27
N VAL A 168 14.93 -19.68 0.28
CA VAL A 168 16.04 -19.69 -0.69
C VAL A 168 17.19 -18.77 -0.28
N ALA A 169 16.90 -17.76 0.56
CA ALA A 169 17.90 -16.84 1.08
C ALA A 169 17.43 -16.26 2.42
N SER A 170 18.40 -15.88 3.25
CA SER A 170 18.20 -15.14 4.50
C SER A 170 19.24 -14.05 4.62
N ALA A 171 18.89 -12.94 5.25
CA ALA A 171 19.80 -11.83 5.49
C ALA A 171 19.73 -11.37 6.96
N SER A 172 20.67 -10.53 7.36
CA SER A 172 20.60 -9.75 8.60
C SER A 172 20.29 -8.30 8.26
N ILE A 173 19.55 -7.63 9.14
CA ILE A 173 19.25 -6.21 9.03
C ILE A 173 20.32 -5.42 9.79
N ASP A 174 20.77 -4.32 9.21
CA ASP A 174 21.66 -3.37 9.88
C ASP A 174 20.89 -2.36 10.75
N ASP A 175 21.63 -1.45 11.39
CA ASP A 175 21.08 -0.42 12.28
C ASP A 175 20.19 0.61 11.56
N LEU A 176 20.28 0.68 10.22
CA LEU A 176 19.45 1.55 9.38
C LEU A 176 18.24 0.83 8.77
N GLY A 177 18.02 -0.42 9.13
CA GLY A 177 16.93 -1.23 8.59
C GLY A 177 17.22 -1.81 7.20
N GLU A 178 18.45 -1.72 6.70
CA GLU A 178 18.85 -2.21 5.39
C GLU A 178 19.28 -3.69 5.44
N PHE A 179 18.96 -4.44 4.40
CA PHE A 179 19.40 -5.81 4.19
C PHE A 179 19.43 -6.15 2.71
N VAL A 180 20.31 -7.06 2.32
CA VAL A 180 20.55 -7.38 0.90
C VAL A 180 20.44 -8.88 0.65
N PHE A 181 19.78 -9.24 -0.45
CA PHE A 181 19.87 -10.57 -1.04
C PHE A 181 20.61 -10.51 -2.36
N GLU A 182 21.66 -11.30 -2.46
CA GLU A 182 22.56 -11.29 -3.59
C GLU A 182 22.36 -12.51 -4.50
N GLY A 183 22.46 -12.30 -5.81
CA GLY A 183 22.52 -13.40 -6.77
C GLY A 183 21.21 -14.20 -6.88
N ILE A 184 20.07 -13.53 -6.73
CA ILE A 184 18.75 -14.14 -6.76
C ILE A 184 18.27 -14.33 -8.19
N ALA A 185 17.84 -15.53 -8.54
CA ALA A 185 17.27 -15.80 -9.85
C ALA A 185 15.94 -15.05 -10.05
N ALA A 186 15.62 -14.69 -11.29
CA ALA A 186 14.30 -14.14 -11.60
C ALA A 186 13.16 -15.12 -11.26
N GLY A 187 11.98 -14.56 -10.94
CA GLY A 187 10.74 -15.29 -10.70
C GLY A 187 9.95 -14.75 -9.51
N GLU A 188 8.96 -15.52 -9.06
CA GLU A 188 8.08 -15.12 -7.96
C GLU A 188 8.58 -15.63 -6.61
N TYR A 189 8.51 -14.75 -5.62
CA TYR A 189 8.97 -14.97 -4.25
C TYR A 189 8.01 -14.37 -3.23
N GLU A 190 8.17 -14.80 -1.99
CA GLU A 190 7.61 -14.15 -0.81
C GLU A 190 8.77 -13.61 0.03
N LEU A 191 8.60 -12.41 0.59
CA LEU A 191 9.54 -11.86 1.56
C LEU A 191 8.88 -11.90 2.94
N HIS A 192 9.53 -12.61 3.86
CA HIS A 192 9.14 -12.69 5.25
C HIS A 192 10.14 -11.93 6.11
N LEU A 193 9.65 -11.07 6.99
CA LEU A 193 10.42 -10.41 8.03
C LEU A 193 9.90 -10.95 9.35
N ARG A 194 10.67 -11.82 10.01
CA ARG A 194 10.21 -12.53 11.21
C ARG A 194 10.95 -12.07 12.45
N SER A 195 10.22 -11.74 13.50
CA SER A 195 10.73 -11.56 14.86
C SER A 195 10.00 -12.50 15.83
N ASP A 196 10.33 -12.40 17.11
CA ASP A 196 9.69 -13.21 18.17
C ASP A 196 8.23 -12.83 18.45
N ALA A 197 7.78 -11.66 17.99
CA ALA A 197 6.43 -11.15 18.22
C ALA A 197 5.62 -10.95 16.92
N LEU A 198 6.31 -10.71 15.80
CA LEU A 198 5.67 -10.27 14.55
C LEU A 198 6.24 -10.99 13.32
N ASP A 199 5.38 -11.21 12.33
CA ASP A 199 5.74 -11.66 10.99
C ASP A 199 5.16 -10.69 9.95
N ILE A 200 6.00 -9.89 9.29
CA ILE A 200 5.59 -9.07 8.15
C ILE A 200 5.81 -9.90 6.89
N VAL A 201 4.76 -10.08 6.11
CA VAL A 201 4.78 -10.91 4.89
C VAL A 201 4.43 -10.06 3.68
N ILE A 202 5.33 -10.04 2.70
CA ILE A 202 5.04 -9.61 1.34
C ILE A 202 4.73 -10.88 0.54
N ALA A 203 3.45 -11.07 0.24
CA ALA A 203 2.90 -12.34 -0.26
C ALA A 203 3.22 -12.67 -1.73
N SER A 204 3.67 -11.68 -2.51
CA SER A 204 4.16 -11.91 -3.87
C SER A 204 5.09 -10.75 -4.27
N VAL A 205 6.32 -11.12 -4.62
CA VAL A 205 7.36 -10.26 -5.17
C VAL A 205 7.80 -10.90 -6.48
N GLU A 206 7.47 -10.25 -7.59
CA GLU A 206 7.95 -10.67 -8.91
C GLU A 206 9.31 -10.04 -9.19
N LEU A 207 10.37 -10.84 -9.02
CA LEU A 207 11.73 -10.45 -9.33
C LEU A 207 11.99 -10.60 -10.83
N ARG A 208 11.89 -9.47 -11.53
CA ARG A 208 12.22 -9.30 -12.95
C ARG A 208 12.71 -7.87 -13.18
N VAL A 209 13.43 -7.69 -14.30
CA VAL A 209 13.87 -6.38 -14.83
C VAL A 209 12.80 -5.84 -15.76
#